data_AF-A0A109FIE1-F1
#
_entry.id   AF-A0A109FIE1-F1
#
_cell.length_a   1.000
_cell.length_b   1.000
_cell.length_c   1.000
_cell.angle_alpha   90.00
_cell.angle_beta   90.00
_cell.angle_gamma   90.00
#
_symmetry.space_group_name_H-M   'P 1'
#
loop_
_entity.id
_entity.type
_entity.pdbx_description
1 polymer ?
#
loop_
_entity_poly.entity_id
_entity_poly.type
_entity_poly.pdbx_seq_one_letter_code
_entity_poly.pdbx_strand_id
1 'polypeptide(L)'
;MVSLTLPSVPDGENAYLRWALWLRRVFESQPTPGFRARLCVLWTLSGFGVVASTLYLITLFLESRARENSFWLWRFIYRPSGRYLVGNQRTLFALFSLISCGIFVGYFLSFDRIYLQGENLSDAFVWRSIIWLPIGTHLWVSSWANLQATIIASQTAVGRQLLGPTLATTLYLAGIILGPLSITGLAIACSIYWTRTWRAQERLEYALLDWAFLRADDLPEVARQTVEPLLEVLNSWLGQFTMQADNALCAAGAVLIIAVNFGGFAVVHALHRQIKFHIIGAITSSQKNRGRRQSLSIDVGVEVETRETGTAGRAREATVEDQGRTTTEGPPSHSHAHSHYAEIPADLSSGALRRIALDSSPINSAARQKAMRLLELRKVERDVLALLVVIVLMASICLGIALWIAVAPTSVYRNWTTIEVAYFVVPWMYLCSVDAALTFLLFNSLRHFAPVRRNAQSAAEANVPLPAAQAMAQVPILYRSQEHTNGASPHCTEEADGDGGRSSSDSESSEEEVQTPTSDDVVICLEPSAKV
;
A
#
# COMPACT_ATOMS: atom_id res chain seq x y z
N MET A 1 -27.49 4.53 -25.18
CA MET A 1 -26.52 4.46 -26.30
C MET A 1 -26.20 5.88 -26.74
N VAL A 2 -24.94 6.16 -27.09
CA VAL A 2 -24.56 7.45 -27.69
C VAL A 2 -24.97 7.39 -29.17
N SER A 3 -25.92 8.23 -29.57
CA SER A 3 -26.29 8.41 -30.96
C SER A 3 -26.25 9.90 -31.28
N LEU A 4 -25.54 10.21 -32.36
CA LEU A 4 -25.49 11.53 -32.94
C LEU A 4 -26.72 11.72 -33.83
N THR A 5 -27.46 12.80 -33.59
CA THR A 5 -28.62 13.20 -34.38
C THR A 5 -28.31 14.51 -35.10
N LEU A 6 -28.59 14.59 -36.41
CA LEU A 6 -28.37 15.82 -37.18
C LEU A 6 -29.21 16.97 -36.59
N PRO A 7 -28.59 18.13 -36.28
CA PRO A 7 -29.35 19.29 -35.83
C PRO A 7 -30.24 19.82 -36.96
N SER A 8 -31.32 20.51 -36.58
CA SER A 8 -32.16 21.24 -37.53
C SER A 8 -31.36 22.33 -38.24
N VAL A 9 -31.64 22.52 -39.53
CA VAL A 9 -31.01 23.53 -40.38
C VAL A 9 -31.96 24.73 -40.50
N PRO A 10 -31.52 25.96 -40.19
CA PRO A 10 -32.31 27.16 -40.43
C PRO A 10 -32.62 27.38 -41.92
N ASP A 11 -33.74 28.01 -42.24
CA ASP A 11 -34.13 28.31 -43.62
C ASP A 11 -33.04 29.14 -44.33
N GLY A 12 -32.63 28.71 -45.52
CA GLY A 12 -31.61 29.38 -46.33
C GLY A 12 -30.15 29.12 -45.92
N GLU A 13 -29.88 28.35 -44.86
CA GLU A 13 -28.52 27.88 -44.55
C GLU A 13 -28.19 26.59 -45.33
N ASN A 14 -26.96 26.47 -45.81
CA ASN A 14 -26.45 25.25 -46.42
C ASN A 14 -26.39 24.11 -45.37
N ALA A 15 -27.22 23.09 -45.54
CA ALA A 15 -27.37 21.98 -44.61
C ALA A 15 -26.05 21.22 -44.39
N TYR A 16 -25.31 20.93 -45.46
CA TYR A 16 -24.06 20.18 -45.40
C TYR A 16 -22.98 20.94 -44.62
N LEU A 17 -22.81 22.24 -44.88
CA LEU A 17 -21.86 23.08 -44.16
C LEU A 17 -22.23 23.17 -42.68
N ARG A 18 -23.52 23.34 -42.36
CA ARG A 18 -24.01 23.41 -40.99
C ARG A 18 -23.68 22.13 -40.21
N TRP A 19 -23.89 20.97 -40.84
CA TRP A 19 -23.58 19.67 -40.24
C TRP A 19 -22.09 19.40 -40.14
N ALA A 20 -21.27 19.81 -41.11
CA ALA A 20 -19.80 19.71 -41.01
C ALA A 20 -19.27 20.50 -39.80
N LEU A 21 -19.70 21.76 -39.65
CA LEU A 21 -19.33 22.60 -38.50
C LEU A 21 -19.87 22.09 -37.17
N TRP A 22 -21.01 21.41 -37.18
CA TRP A 22 -21.52 20.73 -35.98
C TRP A 22 -20.69 19.50 -35.63
N LEU A 23 -20.37 18.66 -36.61
CA LEU A 23 -19.56 17.45 -36.42
C LEU A 23 -18.17 17.82 -35.88
N ARG A 24 -17.54 18.83 -36.48
CA ARG A 24 -16.28 19.39 -36.01
C ARG A 24 -16.38 19.89 -34.56
N ARG A 25 -17.44 20.61 -34.19
CA ARG A 25 -17.64 21.05 -32.80
C ARG A 25 -17.83 19.90 -31.80
N VAL A 26 -18.45 18.80 -32.23
CA VAL A 26 -18.67 17.62 -31.37
C VAL A 26 -17.36 16.86 -31.12
N PHE A 27 -16.52 16.72 -32.15
CA PHE A 27 -15.29 15.93 -32.07
C PHE A 27 -14.05 16.76 -31.70
N GLU A 28 -13.98 18.02 -32.12
CA GLU A 28 -12.92 19.00 -31.84
C GLU A 28 -13.41 20.05 -30.82
N SER A 29 -13.89 19.59 -29.67
CA SER A 29 -14.27 20.50 -28.58
C SER A 29 -13.06 21.32 -28.11
N GLN A 30 -13.20 22.64 -28.03
CA GLN A 30 -12.11 23.51 -27.57
C GLN A 30 -11.88 23.39 -26.05
N PRO A 31 -10.62 23.37 -25.60
CA PRO A 31 -10.31 23.33 -24.18
C PRO A 31 -10.73 24.61 -23.45
N THR A 32 -11.07 24.46 -22.17
CA THR A 32 -11.40 25.59 -21.29
C THR A 32 -10.21 26.53 -21.12
N PRO A 33 -10.46 27.83 -20.88
CA PRO A 33 -9.40 28.77 -20.53
C PRO A 33 -8.53 28.25 -19.37
N GLY A 34 -7.21 28.37 -19.52
CA GLY A 34 -6.24 27.91 -18.53
C GLY A 34 -5.95 26.41 -18.53
N PHE A 35 -6.52 25.61 -19.45
CA PHE A 35 -6.24 24.18 -19.57
C PHE A 35 -4.74 23.89 -19.67
N ARG A 36 -4.01 24.64 -20.51
CA ARG A 36 -2.55 24.53 -20.64
C ARG A 36 -1.81 24.70 -19.31
N ALA A 37 -2.20 25.69 -18.50
CA ALA A 37 -1.57 25.92 -17.20
C ALA A 37 -1.79 24.73 -16.25
N ARG A 38 -3.01 24.19 -16.20
CA ARG A 38 -3.33 23.01 -15.37
C ARG A 38 -2.58 21.77 -15.85
N LEU A 39 -2.44 21.58 -17.15
CA LEU A 39 -1.64 20.51 -17.74
C LEU A 39 -0.16 20.63 -17.36
N CYS A 40 0.41 21.85 -17.39
CA CYS A 40 1.79 22.10 -16.94
C CYS A 40 2.00 21.77 -15.45
N VAL A 41 1.03 22.08 -14.58
CA VAL A 41 1.13 21.72 -13.16
C VAL A 41 1.12 20.21 -12.98
N LEU A 42 0.23 19.49 -13.66
CA LEU A 42 0.20 18.02 -13.63
C LEU A 42 1.49 17.41 -14.16
N TRP A 43 2.07 17.99 -15.21
CA TRP A 43 3.39 17.63 -15.71
C TRP A 43 4.48 17.77 -14.64
N THR A 44 4.46 18.89 -13.92
CA THR A 44 5.43 19.19 -12.85
C THR A 44 5.27 18.22 -11.68
N LEU A 45 4.03 17.94 -11.25
CA LEU A 45 3.74 16.94 -10.22
C LEU A 45 4.21 15.55 -10.64
N SER A 46 3.91 15.13 -11.86
CA SER A 46 4.36 13.83 -12.38
C SER A 46 5.89 13.72 -12.43
N GLY A 47 6.58 14.77 -12.89
CA GLY A 47 8.04 14.85 -12.89
C GLY A 47 8.62 14.79 -11.48
N PHE A 48 8.01 15.52 -10.52
CA PHE A 48 8.39 15.45 -9.12
C PHE A 48 8.22 14.03 -8.55
N GLY A 49 7.09 13.37 -8.82
CA GLY A 49 6.84 11.99 -8.40
C GLY A 49 7.86 10.99 -8.95
N VAL A 50 8.32 11.15 -10.20
CA VAL A 50 9.42 10.35 -10.78
C VAL A 50 10.72 10.56 -10.00
N VAL A 51 11.11 11.81 -9.75
CA VAL A 51 12.34 12.15 -9.02
C VAL A 51 12.27 11.64 -7.57
N ALA A 52 11.18 11.94 -6.86
CA ALA A 52 10.98 11.54 -5.47
C ALA A 52 10.97 10.01 -5.31
N SER A 53 10.28 9.28 -6.19
CA SER A 53 10.27 7.81 -6.19
C SER A 53 11.66 7.23 -6.42
N THR A 54 12.42 7.80 -7.36
CA THR A 54 13.79 7.37 -7.68
C THR A 54 14.73 7.60 -6.49
N LEU A 55 14.72 8.79 -5.91
CA LEU A 55 15.52 9.11 -4.72
C LEU A 55 15.17 8.21 -3.53
N TYR A 56 13.89 7.92 -3.35
CA TYR A 56 13.44 7.03 -2.28
C TYR A 56 13.87 5.58 -2.51
N LEU A 57 13.77 5.06 -3.74
CA LEU A 57 14.28 3.72 -4.11
C LEU A 57 15.80 3.61 -3.90
N ILE A 58 16.57 4.62 -4.32
CA ILE A 58 18.02 4.67 -4.06
C ILE A 58 18.29 4.62 -2.56
N THR A 59 17.54 5.41 -1.78
CA THR A 59 17.66 5.44 -0.32
C THR A 59 17.36 4.07 0.30
N LEU A 60 16.30 3.38 -0.14
CA LEU A 60 15.98 2.01 0.31
C LEU A 60 17.07 1.00 -0.08
N PHE A 61 17.63 1.11 -1.28
CA PHE A 61 18.72 0.25 -1.73
C PHE A 61 19.97 0.43 -0.88
N LEU A 62 20.36 1.67 -0.61
CA LEU A 62 21.48 1.99 0.29
C LEU A 62 21.20 1.49 1.72
N GLU A 63 19.95 1.54 2.20
CA GLU A 63 19.56 1.05 3.52
C GLU A 63 19.75 -0.46 3.61
N SER A 64 19.34 -1.16 2.55
CA SER A 64 19.47 -2.61 2.43
C SER A 64 20.94 -3.01 2.46
N ARG A 65 21.77 -2.32 1.66
CA ARG A 65 23.22 -2.59 1.60
C ARG A 65 23.91 -2.30 2.93
N ALA A 66 23.58 -1.20 3.60
CA ALA A 66 24.18 -0.83 4.87
C ALA A 66 23.81 -1.78 6.03
N ARG A 67 22.67 -2.47 5.93
CA ARG A 67 22.22 -3.45 6.93
C ARG A 67 22.60 -4.89 6.57
N GLU A 68 23.39 -5.10 5.51
CA GLU A 68 23.73 -6.42 4.97
C GLU A 68 22.50 -7.29 4.67
N ASN A 69 21.34 -6.66 4.46
CA ASN A 69 20.10 -7.34 4.14
C ASN A 69 19.94 -7.36 2.62
N SER A 70 19.54 -8.50 2.08
CA SER A 70 19.20 -8.60 0.66
C SER A 70 18.03 -7.68 0.33
N PHE A 71 18.15 -6.91 -0.76
CA PHE A 71 17.05 -6.11 -1.28
C PHE A 71 16.02 -7.05 -1.89
N TRP A 72 14.77 -6.98 -1.44
CA TRP A 72 13.71 -7.86 -1.91
C TRP A 72 12.42 -7.07 -2.17
N LEU A 73 11.70 -7.48 -3.22
CA LEU A 73 10.40 -6.94 -3.62
C LEU A 73 9.26 -7.78 -3.08
N TRP A 74 9.35 -9.10 -3.27
CA TRP A 74 8.44 -10.07 -2.69
C TRP A 74 9.22 -11.15 -1.97
N ARG A 75 8.65 -11.66 -0.89
CA ARG A 75 9.24 -12.75 -0.11
C ARG A 75 8.15 -13.69 0.37
N PHE A 76 8.39 -14.99 0.21
CA PHE A 76 7.56 -16.01 0.84
C PHE A 76 7.88 -16.08 2.33
N ILE A 77 6.86 -15.91 3.17
CA ILE A 77 6.95 -16.03 4.62
C ILE A 77 6.23 -17.30 5.05
N TYR A 78 6.98 -18.20 5.67
CA TYR A 78 6.48 -19.45 6.21
C TYR A 78 5.81 -19.22 7.57
N ARG A 79 4.61 -19.78 7.73
CA ARG A 79 3.85 -19.86 8.98
C ARG A 79 3.30 -21.28 9.15
N PRO A 80 2.92 -21.69 10.37
CA PRO A 80 2.29 -23.00 10.58
C PRO A 80 1.05 -23.24 9.70
N SER A 81 0.35 -22.16 9.32
CA SER A 81 -0.83 -22.20 8.46
C SER A 81 -0.53 -22.34 6.96
N GLY A 82 0.72 -22.14 6.53
CA GLY A 82 1.12 -22.12 5.11
C GLY A 82 2.08 -20.97 4.76
N ARG A 83 2.23 -20.71 3.45
CA ARG A 83 3.17 -19.72 2.90
C ARG A 83 2.40 -18.49 2.41
N TYR A 84 2.76 -17.31 2.92
CA TYR A 84 2.24 -16.03 2.42
C TYR A 84 3.26 -15.41 1.47
N LEU A 85 2.82 -14.94 0.30
CA LEU A 85 3.64 -14.07 -0.54
C LEU A 85 3.48 -12.64 -0.05
N VAL A 86 4.49 -12.11 0.65
CA VAL A 86 4.45 -10.75 1.20
C VAL A 86 5.25 -9.81 0.33
N GLY A 87 4.64 -8.69 -0.05
CA GLY A 87 5.33 -7.60 -0.74
C GLY A 87 6.05 -6.66 0.22
N ASN A 88 7.25 -6.21 -0.13
CA ASN A 88 7.93 -5.13 0.55
C ASN A 88 7.21 -3.82 0.23
N GLN A 89 6.25 -3.47 1.07
CA GLN A 89 5.36 -2.33 0.84
C GLN A 89 6.10 -1.04 0.48
N ARG A 90 7.23 -0.72 1.14
CA ARG A 90 7.98 0.51 0.88
C ARG A 90 8.56 0.52 -0.53
N THR A 91 9.19 -0.58 -0.93
CA THR A 91 9.81 -0.71 -2.24
C THR A 91 8.76 -0.80 -3.34
N LEU A 92 7.70 -1.60 -3.13
CA LEU A 92 6.62 -1.73 -4.11
C LEU A 92 5.86 -0.42 -4.29
N PHE A 93 5.54 0.30 -3.21
CA PHE A 93 4.91 1.62 -3.30
C PHE A 93 5.75 2.58 -4.14
N ALA A 94 7.06 2.66 -3.88
CA ALA A 94 7.96 3.53 -4.63
C ALA A 94 8.11 3.11 -6.10
N LEU A 95 8.22 1.81 -6.38
CA LEU A 95 8.34 1.27 -7.73
C LEU A 95 7.08 1.52 -8.56
N PHE A 96 5.90 1.20 -8.01
CA PHE A 96 4.64 1.44 -8.71
C PHE A 96 4.33 2.93 -8.83
N SER A 97 4.74 3.76 -7.87
CA SER A 97 4.67 5.23 -8.00
C SER A 97 5.53 5.72 -9.17
N LEU A 98 6.77 5.23 -9.30
CA LEU A 98 7.68 5.58 -10.40
C LEU A 98 7.08 5.23 -11.76
N ILE A 99 6.58 3.99 -11.91
CA ILE A 99 5.96 3.52 -13.15
C ILE A 99 4.72 4.37 -13.48
N SER A 100 3.87 4.62 -12.49
CA SER A 100 2.65 5.42 -12.67
C SER A 100 2.97 6.84 -13.12
N CYS A 101 3.90 7.52 -12.43
CA CYS A 101 4.31 8.87 -12.77
C CYS A 101 4.97 8.93 -14.16
N GLY A 102 5.72 7.91 -14.56
CA GLY A 102 6.25 7.80 -15.92
C GLY A 102 5.14 7.73 -16.98
N ILE A 103 4.12 6.89 -16.75
CA ILE A 103 2.95 6.78 -17.65
C ILE A 103 2.16 8.08 -17.70
N PHE A 104 1.99 8.79 -16.56
CA PHE A 104 1.30 10.08 -16.54
C PHE A 104 2.00 11.15 -17.37
N VAL A 105 3.34 11.18 -17.44
CA VAL A 105 4.06 12.10 -18.34
C VAL A 105 3.63 11.88 -19.79
N GLY A 106 3.62 10.62 -20.25
CA GLY A 106 3.14 10.26 -21.60
C GLY A 106 1.67 10.58 -21.82
N TYR A 107 0.83 10.31 -20.82
CA TYR A 107 -0.59 10.65 -20.83
C TYR A 107 -0.82 12.15 -21.04
N PHE A 108 -0.15 13.00 -20.27
CA PHE A 108 -0.30 14.45 -20.39
C PHE A 108 0.30 15.00 -21.70
N LEU A 109 1.39 14.41 -22.22
CA LEU A 109 1.91 14.74 -23.56
C LEU A 109 0.90 14.45 -24.65
N SER A 110 0.19 13.32 -24.53
CA SER A 110 -0.87 12.99 -25.47
C SER A 110 -1.96 14.06 -25.46
N PHE A 111 -2.41 14.52 -24.28
CA PHE A 111 -3.39 15.61 -24.19
C PHE A 111 -2.89 16.94 -24.73
N ASP A 112 -1.61 17.28 -24.54
CA ASP A 112 -1.00 18.47 -25.14
C ASP A 112 -1.05 18.40 -26.69
N ARG A 113 -0.59 17.29 -27.26
CA ARG A 113 -0.62 17.07 -28.73
C ARG A 113 -2.02 17.13 -29.29
N ILE A 114 -2.97 16.44 -28.65
CA ILE A 114 -4.34 16.32 -29.16
C ILE A 114 -5.08 17.65 -29.08
N TYR A 115 -5.05 18.32 -27.93
CA TYR A 115 -5.95 19.45 -27.67
C TYR A 115 -5.32 20.82 -27.83
N LEU A 116 -3.99 20.93 -27.75
CA LEU A 116 -3.29 22.20 -27.94
C LEU A 116 -2.61 22.28 -29.30
N GLN A 117 -2.16 21.15 -29.86
CA GLN A 117 -1.49 21.11 -31.16
C GLN A 117 -2.42 20.61 -32.29
N GLY A 118 -3.53 19.94 -31.96
CA GLY A 118 -4.46 19.38 -32.95
C GLY A 118 -3.90 18.14 -33.67
N GLU A 119 -2.93 17.45 -33.07
CA GLU A 119 -2.24 16.30 -33.67
C GLU A 119 -2.73 14.96 -33.09
N ASN A 120 -2.69 13.89 -33.90
CA ASN A 120 -2.85 12.49 -33.46
C ASN A 120 -4.14 12.19 -32.68
N LEU A 121 -5.28 12.76 -33.09
CA LEU A 121 -6.60 12.51 -32.49
C LEU A 121 -7.03 11.02 -32.51
N SER A 122 -6.48 10.22 -33.45
CA SER A 122 -6.69 8.78 -33.52
C SER A 122 -6.18 8.03 -32.27
N ASP A 123 -5.16 8.55 -31.61
CA ASP A 123 -4.45 7.85 -30.53
C ASP A 123 -4.96 8.24 -29.14
N ALA A 124 -5.90 9.20 -29.08
CA ALA A 124 -6.43 9.79 -27.85
C ALA A 124 -6.96 8.76 -26.86
N PHE A 125 -7.63 7.72 -27.35
CA PHE A 125 -8.31 6.76 -26.49
C PHE A 125 -7.39 5.74 -25.84
N VAL A 126 -6.25 5.43 -26.47
CA VAL A 126 -5.25 4.53 -25.90
C VAL A 126 -4.80 5.07 -24.54
N TRP A 127 -4.44 6.35 -24.49
CA TRP A 127 -3.99 7.01 -23.27
C TRP A 127 -5.09 7.12 -22.22
N ARG A 128 -6.34 7.36 -22.63
CA ARG A 128 -7.50 7.46 -21.71
C ARG A 128 -7.78 6.17 -20.94
N SER A 129 -7.62 5.01 -21.56
CA SER A 129 -7.84 3.73 -20.86
C SER A 129 -6.58 3.26 -20.12
N ILE A 130 -5.38 3.49 -20.67
CA ILE A 130 -4.11 3.04 -20.06
C ILE A 130 -3.90 3.63 -18.66
N ILE A 131 -4.40 4.82 -18.38
CA ILE A 131 -4.20 5.50 -17.08
C ILE A 131 -4.70 4.69 -15.88
N TRP A 132 -5.73 3.85 -16.07
CA TRP A 132 -6.31 3.03 -15.01
C TRP A 132 -5.41 1.87 -14.61
N LEU A 133 -4.53 1.41 -15.52
CA LEU A 133 -3.59 0.31 -15.26
C LEU A 133 -2.61 0.63 -14.12
N PRO A 134 -1.79 1.69 -14.18
CA PRO A 134 -0.85 2.00 -13.11
C PRO A 134 -1.57 2.32 -11.79
N ILE A 135 -2.65 3.11 -11.84
CA ILE A 135 -3.39 3.52 -10.63
C ILE A 135 -4.01 2.29 -9.96
N GLY A 136 -4.77 1.50 -10.72
CA GLY A 136 -5.44 0.31 -10.20
C GLY A 136 -4.45 -0.70 -9.64
N THR A 137 -3.36 -0.97 -10.37
CA THR A 137 -2.30 -1.89 -9.93
C THR A 137 -1.61 -1.38 -8.67
N HIS A 138 -1.28 -0.09 -8.60
CA HIS A 138 -0.60 0.48 -7.45
C HIS A 138 -1.49 0.46 -6.19
N LEU A 139 -2.75 0.85 -6.32
CA LEU A 139 -3.72 0.79 -5.22
C LEU A 139 -3.95 -0.65 -4.77
N TRP A 140 -4.08 -1.60 -5.72
CA TRP A 140 -4.22 -3.02 -5.41
C TRP A 140 -3.03 -3.57 -4.63
N VAL A 141 -1.81 -3.35 -5.14
CA VAL A 141 -0.58 -3.83 -4.51
C VAL A 141 -0.40 -3.23 -3.12
N SER A 142 -0.65 -1.93 -2.96
CA SER A 142 -0.54 -1.25 -1.67
C SER A 142 -1.57 -1.78 -0.67
N SER A 143 -2.80 -2.03 -1.11
CA SER A 143 -3.88 -2.57 -0.27
C SER A 143 -3.53 -3.96 0.26
N TRP A 144 -3.06 -4.85 -0.62
CA TRP A 144 -2.71 -6.22 -0.25
C TRP A 144 -1.43 -6.31 0.57
N ALA A 145 -0.41 -5.49 0.28
CA ALA A 145 0.80 -5.46 1.09
C ALA A 145 0.47 -5.06 2.55
N ASN A 146 -0.39 -4.06 2.74
CA ASN A 146 -0.91 -3.67 4.07
C ASN A 146 -1.73 -4.78 4.72
N LEU A 147 -2.68 -5.36 3.98
CA LEU A 147 -3.57 -6.39 4.51
C LEU A 147 -2.78 -7.62 4.96
N GLN A 148 -1.86 -8.12 4.14
CA GLN A 148 -1.02 -9.27 4.48
C GLN A 148 -0.10 -8.98 5.66
N ALA A 149 0.54 -7.80 5.71
CA ALA A 149 1.36 -7.40 6.85
C ALA A 149 0.53 -7.39 8.15
N THR A 150 -0.69 -6.87 8.09
CA THR A 150 -1.60 -6.81 9.24
C THR A 150 -2.11 -8.20 9.64
N ILE A 151 -2.45 -9.06 8.67
CA ILE A 151 -2.84 -10.46 8.93
C ILE A 151 -1.70 -11.19 9.65
N ILE A 152 -0.46 -11.07 9.15
CA ILE A 152 0.69 -11.74 9.75
C ILE A 152 0.95 -11.22 11.17
N ALA A 153 0.84 -9.91 11.41
CA ALA A 153 0.97 -9.32 12.74
C ALA A 153 -0.17 -9.75 13.69
N SER A 154 -1.39 -9.90 13.17
CA SER A 154 -2.55 -10.34 13.97
C SER A 154 -2.50 -11.83 14.30
N GLN A 155 -2.02 -12.68 13.40
CA GLN A 155 -1.95 -14.13 13.62
C GLN A 155 -1.02 -14.49 14.77
N THR A 156 0.09 -13.75 14.92
CA THR A 156 0.99 -13.91 16.07
C THR A 156 0.34 -13.53 17.39
N ALA A 157 -0.75 -12.75 17.38
CA ALA A 157 -1.46 -12.31 18.57
C ALA A 157 -2.73 -13.12 18.87
N VAL A 158 -3.53 -13.46 17.86
CA VAL A 158 -4.87 -14.08 18.04
C VAL A 158 -4.81 -15.61 18.00
N GLY A 159 -3.86 -16.20 17.28
CA GLY A 159 -3.86 -17.63 16.95
C GLY A 159 -5.01 -18.08 16.02
N ARG A 160 -5.91 -17.18 15.61
CA ARG A 160 -6.98 -17.44 14.63
C ARG A 160 -6.57 -16.98 13.24
N GLN A 161 -6.92 -17.78 12.23
CA GLN A 161 -6.69 -17.48 10.83
C GLN A 161 -7.92 -16.77 10.26
N LEU A 162 -7.80 -15.47 9.95
CA LEU A 162 -8.86 -14.70 9.30
C LEU A 162 -9.00 -15.02 7.81
N LEU A 163 -7.86 -15.20 7.13
CA LEU A 163 -7.79 -15.52 5.70
C LEU A 163 -6.71 -16.58 5.49
N GLY A 164 -7.03 -17.66 4.78
CA GLY A 164 -6.07 -18.70 4.46
C GLY A 164 -4.94 -18.18 3.55
N PRO A 165 -3.69 -18.65 3.71
CA PRO A 165 -2.55 -18.16 2.94
C PRO A 165 -2.66 -18.39 1.44
N THR A 166 -3.24 -19.53 1.05
CA THR A 166 -3.49 -19.87 -0.36
C THR A 166 -4.47 -18.88 -0.97
N LEU A 167 -5.64 -18.68 -0.35
CA LEU A 167 -6.63 -17.72 -0.81
C LEU A 167 -6.08 -16.30 -0.87
N ALA A 168 -5.37 -15.85 0.17
CA ALA A 168 -4.75 -14.52 0.21
C ALA A 168 -3.76 -14.30 -0.93
N THR A 169 -2.90 -15.29 -1.20
CA THR A 169 -1.88 -15.22 -2.25
C THR A 169 -2.51 -15.33 -3.64
N THR A 170 -3.49 -16.22 -3.82
CA THR A 170 -4.22 -16.37 -5.08
C THR A 170 -4.97 -15.11 -5.43
N LEU A 171 -5.72 -14.51 -4.51
CA LEU A 171 -6.43 -13.24 -4.75
C LEU A 171 -5.46 -12.11 -5.07
N TYR A 172 -4.36 -12.00 -4.32
CA TYR A 172 -3.33 -11.01 -4.56
C TYR A 172 -2.75 -11.09 -5.99
N LEU A 173 -2.31 -12.29 -6.40
CA LEU A 173 -1.76 -12.55 -7.73
C LEU A 173 -2.80 -12.41 -8.83
N ALA A 174 -4.03 -12.89 -8.60
CA ALA A 174 -5.13 -12.77 -9.54
C ALA A 174 -5.39 -11.29 -9.88
N GLY A 175 -5.42 -10.40 -8.90
CA GLY A 175 -5.61 -8.97 -9.19
C GLY A 175 -4.42 -8.30 -9.89
N ILE A 176 -3.18 -8.74 -9.62
CA ILE A 176 -1.98 -8.23 -10.32
C ILE A 176 -1.92 -8.67 -11.78
N ILE A 177 -2.42 -9.88 -12.09
CA ILE A 177 -2.33 -10.45 -13.45
C ILE A 177 -3.62 -10.16 -14.23
N LEU A 178 -4.77 -10.61 -13.72
CA LEU A 178 -6.04 -10.50 -14.43
C LEU A 178 -6.52 -9.05 -14.56
N GLY A 179 -6.27 -8.21 -13.55
CA GLY A 179 -6.66 -6.79 -13.58
C GLY A 179 -6.02 -6.04 -14.75
N PRO A 180 -4.68 -5.94 -14.82
CA PRO A 180 -3.99 -5.27 -15.92
C PRO A 180 -4.26 -5.91 -17.28
N LEU A 181 -4.31 -7.24 -17.39
CA LEU A 181 -4.59 -7.90 -18.67
C LEU A 181 -5.98 -7.58 -19.19
N SER A 182 -7.01 -7.61 -18.33
CA SER A 182 -8.39 -7.31 -18.73
C SER A 182 -8.56 -5.85 -19.15
N ILE A 183 -8.03 -4.90 -18.37
CA ILE A 183 -8.06 -3.47 -18.73
C ILE A 183 -7.25 -3.22 -20.02
N THR A 184 -6.08 -3.85 -20.19
CA THR A 184 -5.29 -3.69 -21.43
C THR A 184 -6.03 -4.21 -22.65
N GLY A 185 -6.67 -5.39 -22.54
CA GLY A 185 -7.47 -5.95 -23.62
C GLY A 185 -8.64 -5.04 -24.03
N LEU A 186 -9.36 -4.48 -23.04
CA LEU A 186 -10.43 -3.51 -23.28
C LEU A 186 -9.90 -2.19 -23.83
N ALA A 187 -8.75 -1.69 -23.37
CA ALA A 187 -8.11 -0.49 -23.88
C ALA A 187 -7.73 -0.63 -25.37
N ILE A 188 -7.15 -1.78 -25.75
CA ILE A 188 -6.83 -2.08 -27.15
C ILE A 188 -8.12 -2.12 -27.98
N ALA A 189 -9.16 -2.80 -27.51
CA ALA A 189 -10.44 -2.84 -28.21
C ALA A 189 -11.03 -1.42 -28.37
N CYS A 190 -11.08 -0.63 -27.30
CA CYS A 190 -11.55 0.76 -27.31
C CYS A 190 -10.77 1.61 -28.32
N SER A 191 -9.45 1.45 -28.38
CA SER A 191 -8.58 2.16 -29.33
C SER A 191 -8.88 1.81 -30.79
N ILE A 192 -9.09 0.52 -31.09
CA ILE A 192 -9.45 0.07 -32.44
C ILE A 192 -10.80 0.68 -32.86
N TYR A 193 -11.80 0.62 -31.98
CA TYR A 193 -13.12 1.19 -32.27
C TYR A 193 -13.08 2.71 -32.38
N TRP A 194 -12.30 3.38 -31.54
CA TRP A 194 -12.11 4.83 -31.64
C TRP A 194 -11.46 5.22 -32.96
N THR A 195 -10.37 4.55 -33.34
CA THR A 195 -9.70 4.81 -34.63
C THR A 195 -10.66 4.64 -35.81
N ARG A 196 -11.53 3.62 -35.77
CA ARG A 196 -12.58 3.43 -36.80
C ARG A 196 -13.62 4.54 -36.78
N THR A 197 -14.07 4.94 -35.60
CA THR A 197 -15.04 6.03 -35.40
C THR A 197 -14.47 7.35 -35.91
N TRP A 198 -13.22 7.65 -35.57
CA TRP A 198 -12.50 8.84 -36.00
C TRP A 198 -12.36 8.91 -37.52
N ARG A 199 -11.89 7.84 -38.17
CA ARG A 199 -11.81 7.78 -39.64
C ARG A 199 -13.17 7.90 -40.32
N ALA A 200 -14.22 7.32 -39.74
CA ALA A 200 -15.57 7.46 -40.26
C ALA A 200 -16.06 8.91 -40.14
N GLN A 201 -15.74 9.57 -39.03
CA GLN A 201 -16.04 10.98 -38.80
C GLN A 201 -15.31 11.89 -39.79
N GLU A 202 -13.99 11.71 -39.97
CA GLU A 202 -13.21 12.49 -40.95
C GLU A 202 -13.78 12.34 -42.37
N ARG A 203 -14.08 11.11 -42.79
CA ARG A 203 -14.69 10.86 -44.12
C ARG A 203 -16.04 11.54 -44.26
N LEU A 204 -16.87 11.51 -43.23
CA LEU A 204 -18.16 12.19 -43.22
C LEU A 204 -17.97 13.71 -43.28
N GLU A 205 -17.03 14.28 -42.53
CA GLU A 205 -16.74 15.71 -42.56
C GLU A 205 -16.28 16.17 -43.94
N TYR A 206 -15.32 15.47 -44.56
CA TYR A 206 -14.85 15.80 -45.91
C TYR A 206 -15.97 15.69 -46.95
N ALA A 207 -16.80 14.64 -46.89
CA ALA A 207 -17.95 14.50 -47.79
C ALA A 207 -18.96 15.64 -47.62
N LEU A 208 -19.23 16.05 -46.37
CA LEU A 208 -20.11 17.19 -46.09
C LEU A 208 -19.53 18.50 -46.62
N LEU A 209 -18.22 18.72 -46.51
CA LEU A 209 -17.58 19.93 -47.07
C LEU A 209 -17.62 19.95 -48.60
N ASP A 210 -17.38 18.81 -49.25
CA ASP A 210 -17.48 18.67 -50.70
C ASP A 210 -18.92 18.89 -51.20
N TRP A 211 -19.91 18.30 -50.52
CA TRP A 211 -21.32 18.51 -50.87
C TRP A 211 -21.81 19.90 -50.56
N ALA A 212 -21.27 20.56 -49.52
CA ALA A 212 -21.57 21.96 -49.27
C ALA A 212 -21.19 22.85 -50.46
N PHE A 213 -20.13 22.49 -51.20
CA PHE A 213 -19.74 23.20 -52.42
C PHE A 213 -20.53 22.72 -53.64
N LEU A 214 -20.65 21.41 -53.85
CA LEU A 214 -21.23 20.83 -55.08
C LEU A 214 -22.76 20.85 -55.12
N ARG A 215 -23.42 20.90 -53.95
CA ARG A 215 -24.86 20.72 -53.78
C ARG A 215 -25.45 21.75 -52.80
N ALA A 216 -24.99 22.99 -52.91
CA ALA A 216 -25.37 24.06 -51.98
C ALA A 216 -26.88 24.35 -51.96
N ASP A 217 -27.58 24.08 -53.06
CA ASP A 217 -29.01 24.37 -53.26
C ASP A 217 -29.94 23.20 -52.90
N ASP A 218 -29.41 22.07 -52.41
CA ASP A 218 -30.24 20.94 -51.99
C ASP A 218 -31.17 21.33 -50.83
N LEU A 219 -32.43 20.91 -50.90
CA LEU A 219 -33.36 21.03 -49.78
C LEU A 219 -32.84 20.24 -48.56
N PRO A 220 -33.04 20.73 -47.31
CA PRO A 220 -32.55 20.06 -46.10
C PRO A 220 -32.99 18.60 -45.96
N GLU A 221 -34.17 18.23 -46.46
CA GLU A 221 -34.68 16.86 -46.46
C GLU A 221 -33.87 15.93 -47.38
N VAL A 222 -33.50 16.41 -48.57
CA VAL A 222 -32.67 15.67 -49.53
C VAL A 222 -31.25 15.52 -49.01
N ALA A 223 -30.71 16.59 -48.43
CA ALA A 223 -29.42 16.56 -47.77
C ALA A 223 -29.41 15.55 -46.61
N ARG A 224 -30.48 15.52 -45.80
CA ARG A 224 -30.62 14.58 -44.67
C ARG A 224 -30.61 13.13 -45.15
N GLN A 225 -31.41 12.80 -46.16
CA GLN A 225 -31.45 11.45 -46.75
C GLN A 225 -30.09 11.01 -47.30
N THR A 226 -29.28 11.95 -47.80
CA THR A 226 -27.94 11.67 -48.31
C THR A 226 -26.93 11.40 -47.19
N VAL A 227 -27.04 12.12 -46.07
CA VAL A 227 -26.08 12.09 -44.95
C VAL A 227 -26.39 10.97 -43.95
N GLU A 228 -27.67 10.65 -43.77
CA GLU A 228 -28.15 9.72 -42.74
C GLU A 228 -27.49 8.33 -42.80
N PRO A 229 -27.30 7.67 -43.97
CA PRO A 229 -26.61 6.39 -44.03
C PRO A 229 -25.15 6.44 -43.55
N LEU A 230 -24.43 7.53 -43.83
CA LEU A 230 -23.06 7.70 -43.36
C LEU A 230 -23.01 7.99 -41.85
N LEU A 231 -23.99 8.76 -41.35
CA LEU A 231 -24.14 9.01 -39.93
C LEU A 231 -24.52 7.74 -39.16
N GLU A 232 -25.33 6.86 -39.74
CA GLU A 232 -25.65 5.54 -39.16
C GLU A 232 -24.39 4.68 -39.04
N VAL A 233 -23.52 4.66 -40.05
CA VAL A 233 -22.22 3.99 -39.95
C VAL A 233 -21.40 4.57 -38.80
N LEU A 234 -21.28 5.90 -38.70
CA LEU A 234 -20.57 6.56 -37.59
C LEU A 234 -21.18 6.19 -36.23
N ASN A 235 -22.50 6.25 -36.11
CA ASN A 235 -23.25 5.90 -34.90
C ASN A 235 -23.09 4.42 -34.52
N SER A 236 -22.99 3.52 -35.50
CA SER A 236 -22.78 2.09 -35.26
C SER A 236 -21.43 1.81 -34.59
N TRP A 237 -20.39 2.59 -34.91
CA TRP A 237 -19.09 2.49 -34.27
C TRP A 237 -19.05 3.21 -32.93
N LEU A 238 -19.64 4.41 -32.85
CA LEU A 238 -19.69 5.23 -31.63
C LEU A 238 -20.53 4.57 -30.53
N GLY A 239 -21.60 3.88 -30.91
CA GLY A 239 -22.54 3.22 -30.01
C GLY A 239 -22.05 1.91 -29.41
N GLN A 240 -20.92 1.37 -29.88
CA GLN A 240 -20.43 0.09 -29.36
C GLN A 240 -19.99 0.20 -27.89
N PHE A 241 -20.40 -0.81 -27.11
CA PHE A 241 -20.34 -0.89 -25.65
C PHE A 241 -18.95 -0.83 -25.00
N THR A 242 -17.87 -0.63 -25.76
CA THR A 242 -16.50 -0.83 -25.27
C THR A 242 -16.10 0.16 -24.17
N MET A 243 -16.47 1.43 -24.29
CA MET A 243 -16.21 2.42 -23.22
C MET A 243 -17.00 2.12 -21.94
N GLN A 244 -18.24 1.66 -22.07
CA GLN A 244 -19.06 1.31 -20.90
C GLN A 244 -18.48 0.10 -20.18
N ALA A 245 -18.05 -0.91 -20.93
CA ALA A 245 -17.42 -2.11 -20.39
C ALA A 245 -16.09 -1.79 -19.68
N ASP A 246 -15.22 -0.97 -20.29
CA ASP A 246 -13.94 -0.57 -19.70
C ASP A 246 -14.13 0.18 -18.37
N ASN A 247 -15.04 1.15 -18.34
CA ASN A 247 -15.32 1.92 -17.12
C ASN A 247 -16.09 1.10 -16.07
N ALA A 248 -16.97 0.17 -16.48
CA ALA A 248 -17.61 -0.77 -15.56
C ALA A 248 -16.58 -1.73 -14.92
N LEU A 249 -15.58 -2.18 -15.68
CA LEU A 249 -14.47 -2.97 -15.16
C LEU A 249 -13.63 -2.16 -14.16
N CYS A 250 -13.33 -0.90 -14.48
CA CYS A 250 -12.63 0.00 -13.56
C CYS A 250 -13.43 0.23 -12.26
N ALA A 251 -14.74 0.41 -12.36
CA ALA A 251 -15.64 0.53 -11.21
C ALA A 251 -15.63 -0.75 -10.36
N ALA A 252 -15.72 -1.94 -10.98
CA ALA A 252 -15.62 -3.21 -10.28
C ALA A 252 -14.27 -3.37 -9.57
N GLY A 253 -13.16 -3.00 -10.22
CA GLY A 253 -11.83 -2.98 -9.61
C GLY A 253 -11.76 -2.04 -8.40
N ALA A 254 -12.34 -0.85 -8.49
CA ALA A 254 -12.41 0.09 -7.37
C ALA A 254 -13.23 -0.45 -6.18
N VAL A 255 -14.35 -1.13 -6.43
CA VAL A 255 -15.15 -1.81 -5.39
C VAL A 255 -14.31 -2.89 -4.69
N LEU A 256 -13.56 -3.70 -5.46
CA LEU A 256 -12.71 -4.73 -4.87
C LEU A 256 -11.58 -4.13 -4.02
N ILE A 257 -10.95 -3.04 -4.46
CA ILE A 257 -9.95 -2.31 -3.67
C ILE A 257 -10.59 -1.82 -2.35
N ILE A 258 -11.76 -1.21 -2.40
CA ILE A 258 -12.48 -0.74 -1.21
C ILE A 258 -12.76 -1.91 -0.25
N ALA A 259 -13.27 -3.04 -0.76
CA ALA A 259 -13.56 -4.22 0.03
C ALA A 259 -12.32 -4.79 0.74
N VAL A 260 -11.18 -4.88 0.04
CA VAL A 260 -9.90 -5.33 0.61
C VAL A 260 -9.45 -4.41 1.75
N ASN A 261 -9.58 -3.09 1.58
CA ASN A 261 -9.20 -2.12 2.62
C ASN A 261 -10.15 -2.14 3.83
N PHE A 262 -11.45 -2.40 3.64
CA PHE A 262 -12.36 -2.69 4.76
C PHE A 262 -11.96 -3.95 5.54
N GLY A 263 -11.48 -4.98 4.83
CA GLY A 263 -10.81 -6.12 5.47
C GLY A 263 -9.63 -5.67 6.33
N GLY A 264 -8.77 -4.80 5.79
CA GLY A 264 -7.65 -4.18 6.52
C GLY A 264 -8.09 -3.46 7.80
N PHE A 265 -9.12 -2.62 7.73
CA PHE A 265 -9.69 -1.94 8.90
C PHE A 265 -10.18 -2.93 9.97
N ALA A 266 -10.86 -4.00 9.57
CA ALA A 266 -11.32 -5.02 10.50
C ALA A 266 -10.16 -5.69 11.25
N VAL A 267 -9.05 -5.99 10.54
CA VAL A 267 -7.86 -6.57 11.17
C VAL A 267 -7.17 -5.57 12.10
N VAL A 268 -7.01 -4.31 11.69
CA VAL A 268 -6.43 -3.24 12.54
C VAL A 268 -7.26 -3.05 13.81
N HIS A 269 -8.59 -3.03 13.70
CA HIS A 269 -9.47 -2.89 14.85
C HIS A 269 -9.41 -4.10 15.79
N ALA A 270 -9.27 -5.33 15.25
CA ALA A 270 -9.04 -6.52 16.05
C ALA A 270 -7.70 -6.43 16.81
N LEU A 271 -6.63 -5.97 16.15
CA LEU A 271 -5.33 -5.73 16.76
C LEU A 271 -5.41 -4.67 17.88
N HIS A 272 -6.15 -3.58 17.65
CA HIS A 272 -6.36 -2.52 18.63
C HIS A 272 -7.02 -3.05 19.91
N ARG A 273 -8.09 -3.84 19.77
CA ARG A 273 -8.79 -4.46 20.90
C ARG A 273 -7.86 -5.36 21.71
N GLN A 274 -6.97 -6.10 21.05
CA GLN A 274 -6.01 -6.97 21.72
C GLN A 274 -4.91 -6.19 22.44
N ILE A 275 -4.36 -5.14 21.81
CA ILE A 275 -3.39 -4.25 22.46
C ILE A 275 -4.01 -3.67 23.73
N LYS A 276 -5.28 -3.23 23.67
CA LYS A 276 -6.00 -2.72 24.85
C LYS A 276 -6.11 -3.80 25.94
N PHE A 277 -6.49 -5.03 25.59
CA PHE A 277 -6.59 -6.14 26.54
C PHE A 277 -5.26 -6.49 27.22
N HIS A 278 -4.17 -6.57 26.44
CA HIS A 278 -2.83 -6.86 26.99
C HIS A 278 -2.29 -5.73 27.86
N ILE A 279 -2.56 -4.46 27.52
CA ILE A 279 -2.18 -3.31 28.34
C ILE A 279 -2.91 -3.37 29.69
N ILE A 280 -4.22 -3.60 29.69
CA ILE A 280 -5.01 -3.70 30.91
C ILE A 280 -4.47 -4.84 31.79
N GLY A 281 -4.27 -6.04 31.22
CA GLY A 281 -3.72 -7.18 31.96
C GLY A 281 -2.32 -6.93 32.53
N ALA A 282 -1.45 -6.25 31.79
CA ALA A 282 -0.09 -5.91 32.26
C ALA A 282 -0.12 -4.91 33.44
N ILE A 283 -1.07 -3.99 33.46
CA ILE A 283 -1.19 -2.98 34.52
C ILE A 283 -1.82 -3.59 35.76
N THR A 284 -2.89 -4.37 35.60
CA THR A 284 -3.53 -5.06 36.73
C THR A 284 -2.56 -6.01 37.42
N SER A 285 -1.73 -6.74 36.67
CA SER A 285 -0.69 -7.60 37.24
C SER A 285 0.45 -6.83 37.92
N SER A 286 0.88 -5.69 37.35
CA SER A 286 1.88 -4.82 37.97
C SER A 286 1.38 -4.22 39.29
N GLN A 287 0.12 -3.75 39.33
CA GLN A 287 -0.49 -3.18 40.53
C GLN A 287 -0.64 -4.24 41.64
N LYS A 288 -1.08 -5.46 41.28
CA LYS A 288 -1.14 -6.58 42.23
C LYS A 288 0.22 -6.91 42.85
N ASN A 289 1.28 -6.91 42.04
CA ASN A 289 2.64 -7.15 42.54
C ASN A 289 3.19 -5.98 43.38
N ARG A 290 2.81 -4.73 43.08
CA ARG A 290 3.18 -3.57 43.89
C ARG A 290 2.52 -3.58 45.25
N GLY A 291 1.22 -3.93 45.32
CA GLY A 291 0.52 -4.12 46.58
C GLY A 291 1.16 -5.20 47.46
N ARG A 292 1.55 -6.34 46.86
CA ARG A 292 2.24 -7.42 47.58
C ARG A 292 3.64 -7.06 48.08
N ARG A 293 4.37 -6.18 47.38
CA ARG A 293 5.67 -5.67 47.85
C ARG A 293 5.53 -4.60 48.93
N GLN A 294 4.52 -3.73 48.84
CA GLN A 294 4.25 -2.74 49.88
C GLN A 294 3.72 -3.38 51.17
N SER A 295 2.97 -4.49 51.08
CA SER A 295 2.57 -5.25 52.26
C SER A 295 3.70 -6.06 52.89
N LEU A 296 4.79 -6.35 52.15
CA LEU A 296 5.96 -7.06 52.68
C LEU A 296 7.04 -6.14 53.27
N SER A 297 6.92 -4.82 53.10
CA SER A 297 7.84 -3.82 53.68
C SER A 297 7.32 -3.16 54.95
N ILE A 298 6.21 -3.65 55.51
CA ILE A 298 5.61 -3.18 56.77
C ILE A 298 5.58 -4.37 57.74
N ASP A 299 6.75 -4.94 58.06
CA ASP A 299 7.01 -5.64 59.35
C ASP A 299 8.49 -6.01 59.51
N VAL A 300 9.38 -5.03 59.41
CA VAL A 300 10.71 -5.14 60.04
C VAL A 300 10.77 -4.02 61.05
N GLY A 301 10.03 -4.23 62.15
CA GLY A 301 10.38 -3.61 63.41
C GLY A 301 11.81 -4.03 63.72
N VAL A 302 12.75 -3.10 63.56
CA VAL A 302 14.04 -3.17 64.22
C VAL A 302 13.73 -3.04 65.71
N GLU A 303 13.49 -4.18 66.35
CA GLU A 303 13.44 -4.30 67.80
C GLU A 303 14.89 -4.07 68.27
N VAL A 304 15.17 -2.83 68.69
CA VAL A 304 16.40 -2.47 69.39
C VAL A 304 16.29 -3.10 70.78
N GLU A 305 16.89 -4.28 70.90
CA GLU A 305 17.10 -5.01 72.15
C GLU A 305 17.89 -4.12 73.12
N THR A 306 17.18 -3.42 74.01
CA THR A 306 17.78 -2.69 75.12
C THR A 306 17.82 -3.64 76.31
N ARG A 307 19.00 -4.25 76.50
CA ARG A 307 19.34 -5.16 77.59
C ARG A 307 19.41 -4.39 78.90
N GLU A 308 18.38 -4.50 79.74
CA GLU A 308 18.49 -4.17 81.17
C GLU A 308 18.34 -5.40 82.06
N THR A 309 19.33 -5.47 82.94
CA THR A 309 19.63 -6.47 83.94
C THR A 309 18.63 -6.46 85.11
N GLY A 310 18.02 -7.61 85.32
CA GLY A 310 17.74 -8.30 86.59
C GLY A 310 17.38 -7.51 87.86
N THR A 311 16.30 -7.92 88.51
CA THR A 311 16.37 -8.41 89.90
C THR A 311 15.19 -9.29 90.26
N ALA A 312 15.49 -10.26 91.12
CA ALA A 312 14.66 -11.36 91.59
C ALA A 312 13.49 -10.92 92.49
N GLY A 313 12.44 -11.76 92.56
CA GLY A 313 11.49 -11.65 93.67
C GLY A 313 10.17 -12.40 93.52
N ARG A 314 10.20 -13.71 93.81
CA ARG A 314 9.28 -14.36 94.76
C ARG A 314 7.77 -14.46 94.44
N ALA A 315 7.42 -15.68 94.00
CA ALA A 315 6.43 -16.60 94.58
C ALA A 315 4.92 -16.27 94.68
N ARG A 316 4.18 -17.38 94.49
CA ARG A 316 2.76 -17.68 94.80
C ARG A 316 1.73 -17.11 93.83
N GLU A 317 0.58 -17.72 93.59
CA GLU A 317 -0.06 -19.02 93.81
C GLU A 317 -1.53 -18.74 93.45
N ALA A 318 -2.24 -19.71 92.88
CA ALA A 318 -3.70 -19.78 92.77
C ALA A 318 -4.41 -18.84 91.75
N THR A 319 -5.14 -19.32 90.74
CA THR A 319 -6.43 -20.07 90.72
C THR A 319 -7.62 -19.12 90.49
N VAL A 320 -8.51 -19.52 89.57
CA VAL A 320 -9.95 -19.16 89.43
C VAL A 320 -10.23 -17.74 88.89
N GLU A 321 -10.78 -17.66 87.68
CA GLU A 321 -12.24 -17.57 87.36
C GLU A 321 -12.79 -16.18 87.73
N ASP A 322 -13.31 -15.43 86.76
CA ASP A 322 -14.71 -14.97 86.76
C ASP A 322 -14.95 -13.90 85.66
N GLN A 323 -16.18 -13.94 85.16
CA GLN A 323 -16.85 -13.02 84.26
C GLN A 323 -16.93 -11.60 84.83
N GLY A 324 -17.11 -10.60 83.97
CA GLY A 324 -17.68 -9.32 84.43
C GLY A 324 -17.36 -8.07 83.62
N ARG A 325 -18.05 -7.94 82.48
CA ARG A 325 -18.71 -6.71 81.99
C ARG A 325 -18.56 -5.44 82.85
N THR A 326 -18.03 -4.36 82.26
CA THR A 326 -18.59 -2.98 82.23
C THR A 326 -17.67 -2.04 81.42
N THR A 327 -18.14 -1.55 80.27
CA THR A 327 -18.43 -0.12 79.98
C THR A 327 -17.48 0.91 80.60
N THR A 328 -16.69 1.59 79.77
CA THR A 328 -16.30 2.98 79.99
C THR A 328 -16.07 3.68 78.66
N GLU A 329 -16.69 4.85 78.54
CA GLU A 329 -16.63 5.82 77.45
C GLU A 329 -15.23 6.48 77.34
N GLY A 330 -14.83 6.86 76.12
CA GLY A 330 -13.80 7.89 75.90
C GLY A 330 -12.82 7.62 74.74
N PRO A 331 -12.47 8.61 73.90
CA PRO A 331 -12.08 8.43 72.49
C PRO A 331 -10.55 8.31 72.26
N PRO A 332 -10.10 7.91 71.05
CA PRO A 332 -9.77 8.94 70.07
C PRO A 332 -10.27 8.62 68.65
N SER A 333 -10.61 9.71 67.96
CA SER A 333 -10.84 9.80 66.53
C SER A 333 -9.68 9.21 65.71
N HIS A 334 -9.81 7.97 65.27
CA HIS A 334 -9.04 7.51 64.11
C HIS A 334 -9.69 8.08 62.86
N SER A 335 -9.16 9.22 62.39
CA SER A 335 -9.41 9.69 61.04
C SER A 335 -8.99 8.58 60.08
N HIS A 336 -9.96 7.81 59.58
CA HIS A 336 -9.77 6.99 58.40
C HIS A 336 -9.41 7.95 57.26
N ALA A 337 -8.11 8.18 57.08
CA ALA A 337 -7.55 8.69 55.86
C ALA A 337 -7.89 7.64 54.80
N HIS A 338 -9.08 7.76 54.22
CA HIS A 338 -9.43 7.16 52.95
C HIS A 338 -8.36 7.66 51.98
N SER A 339 -7.30 6.85 51.85
CA SER A 339 -6.38 6.91 50.73
C SER A 339 -7.27 6.91 49.50
N HIS A 340 -7.49 8.09 48.95
CA HIS A 340 -8.06 8.29 47.63
C HIS A 340 -7.13 7.53 46.69
N TYR A 341 -7.38 6.24 46.51
CA TYR A 341 -6.97 5.49 45.35
C TYR A 341 -7.67 6.19 44.21
N ALA A 342 -7.01 7.21 43.68
CA ALA A 342 -7.42 7.88 42.46
C ALA A 342 -7.63 6.75 41.45
N GLU A 343 -8.90 6.51 41.10
CA GLU A 343 -9.26 5.63 40.01
C GLU A 343 -8.44 6.10 38.83
N ILE A 344 -7.43 5.30 38.48
CA ILE A 344 -6.57 5.62 37.35
C ILE A 344 -7.50 5.57 36.14
N PRO A 345 -7.73 6.69 35.44
CA PRO A 345 -8.66 6.71 34.33
C PRO A 345 -8.24 5.64 33.31
N ALA A 346 -9.19 4.79 32.94
CA ALA A 346 -8.96 3.53 32.23
C ALA A 346 -8.34 3.66 30.83
N ASP A 347 -8.07 4.89 30.37
CA ASP A 347 -7.30 5.15 29.16
C ASP A 347 -5.90 5.64 29.53
N LEU A 348 -4.91 4.74 29.45
CA LEU A 348 -3.52 5.15 29.37
C LEU A 348 -3.29 5.89 28.06
N SER A 349 -3.49 7.19 28.14
CA SER A 349 -3.09 8.17 27.15
C SER A 349 -1.65 7.88 26.72
N SER A 350 -1.35 8.09 25.43
CA SER A 350 0.02 8.03 24.90
C SER A 350 1.01 8.86 25.72
N GLY A 351 0.53 9.90 26.42
CA GLY A 351 1.33 10.68 27.35
C GLY A 351 1.84 9.87 28.56
N ALA A 352 1.02 8.98 29.12
CA ALA A 352 1.41 8.13 30.25
C ALA A 352 2.48 7.11 29.84
N LEU A 353 2.29 6.43 28.70
CA LEU A 353 3.29 5.53 28.11
C LEU A 353 4.61 6.26 27.81
N ARG A 354 4.54 7.49 27.30
CA ARG A 354 5.73 8.31 27.04
C ARG A 354 6.44 8.70 28.33
N ARG A 355 5.71 9.02 29.41
CA ARG A 355 6.31 9.29 30.73
C ARG A 355 7.01 8.05 31.28
N ILE A 356 6.39 6.87 31.19
CA ILE A 356 7.02 5.60 31.60
C ILE A 356 8.25 5.28 30.75
N ALA A 357 8.21 5.58 29.45
CA ALA A 357 9.34 5.36 28.56
C ALA A 357 10.52 6.32 28.81
N LEU A 358 10.23 7.51 29.36
CA LEU A 358 11.21 8.54 29.73
C LEU A 358 11.74 8.39 31.16
N ASP A 359 11.05 7.64 32.03
CA ASP A 359 11.53 7.33 33.37
C ASP A 359 12.83 6.50 33.28
N SER A 360 13.93 7.09 33.71
CA SER A 360 15.28 6.53 33.64
C SER A 360 15.62 5.63 34.84
N SER A 361 14.65 5.36 35.73
CA SER A 361 14.87 4.48 36.87
C SER A 361 15.34 3.08 36.44
N PRO A 362 16.49 2.58 36.95
CA PRO A 362 17.05 1.28 36.57
C PRO A 362 16.12 0.11 36.95
N ILE A 363 15.24 0.31 37.93
CA ILE A 363 14.27 -0.67 38.42
C ILE A 363 13.19 -0.98 37.34
N ASN A 364 13.02 -0.09 36.35
CA ASN A 364 11.93 -0.15 35.37
C ASN A 364 12.38 -0.51 33.94
N SER A 365 13.59 -1.03 33.73
CA SER A 365 14.12 -1.32 32.38
C SER A 365 13.21 -2.21 31.52
N ALA A 366 12.60 -3.25 32.10
CA ALA A 366 11.66 -4.13 31.41
C ALA A 366 10.32 -3.44 31.07
N ALA A 367 9.80 -2.60 31.98
CA ALA A 367 8.58 -1.82 31.74
C ALA A 367 8.80 -0.78 30.63
N ARG A 368 9.99 -0.16 30.61
CA ARG A 368 10.41 0.78 29.58
C ARG A 368 10.49 0.12 28.19
N GLN A 369 11.09 -1.06 28.08
CA GLN A 369 11.15 -1.80 26.81
C GLN A 369 9.74 -2.17 26.30
N LYS A 370 8.84 -2.60 27.20
CA LYS A 370 7.43 -2.86 26.84
C LYS A 370 6.71 -1.59 26.39
N ALA A 371 6.90 -0.47 27.10
CA ALA A 371 6.30 0.81 26.73
C ALA A 371 6.79 1.32 25.37
N MET A 372 8.10 1.19 25.09
CA MET A 372 8.67 1.55 23.78
C MET A 372 8.07 0.70 22.65
N ARG A 373 7.99 -0.63 22.81
CA ARG A 373 7.36 -1.51 21.82
C ARG A 373 5.89 -1.15 21.58
N LEU A 374 5.14 -0.80 22.62
CA LEU A 374 3.75 -0.37 22.48
C LEU A 374 3.62 0.97 21.75
N LEU A 375 4.55 1.91 21.97
CA LEU A 375 4.59 3.18 21.26
C LEU A 375 4.91 2.97 19.77
N GLU A 376 5.84 2.07 19.46
CA GLU A 376 6.17 1.69 18.08
C GLU A 376 4.97 1.02 17.38
N LEU A 377 4.29 0.09 18.04
CA LEU A 377 3.09 -0.56 17.51
C LEU A 377 1.97 0.44 17.26
N ARG A 378 1.70 1.37 18.20
CA ARG A 378 0.69 2.43 18.00
C ARG A 378 1.05 3.37 16.85
N LYS A 379 2.33 3.64 16.63
CA LYS A 379 2.77 4.43 15.48
C LYS A 379 2.47 3.69 14.18
N VAL A 380 2.88 2.42 14.08
CA VAL A 380 2.61 1.58 12.90
C VAL A 380 1.11 1.45 12.65
N GLU A 381 0.31 1.26 13.70
CA GLU A 381 -1.15 1.20 13.61
C GLU A 381 -1.74 2.47 12.99
N ARG A 382 -1.31 3.65 13.45
CA ARG A 382 -1.76 4.95 12.91
C ARG A 382 -1.32 5.15 11.46
N ASP A 383 -0.10 4.77 11.13
CA ASP A 383 0.43 4.89 9.78
C ASP A 383 -0.36 3.98 8.81
N VAL A 384 -0.65 2.74 9.21
CA VAL A 384 -1.49 1.80 8.44
C VAL A 384 -2.91 2.35 8.31
N LEU A 385 -3.51 2.84 9.39
CA LEU A 385 -4.85 3.41 9.37
C LEU A 385 -4.94 4.61 8.42
N ALA A 386 -4.00 5.53 8.50
CA ALA A 386 -3.94 6.70 7.62
C ALA A 386 -3.85 6.28 6.15
N LEU A 387 -3.02 5.27 5.84
CA LEU A 387 -2.89 4.75 4.48
C LEU A 387 -4.18 4.08 3.98
N LEU A 388 -4.84 3.26 4.81
CA LEU A 388 -6.13 2.63 4.47
C LEU A 388 -7.21 3.68 4.18
N VAL A 389 -7.27 4.76 4.99
CA VAL A 389 -8.23 5.86 4.78
C VAL A 389 -7.98 6.56 3.45
N VAL A 390 -6.72 6.90 3.14
CA VAL A 390 -6.37 7.53 1.87
C VAL A 390 -6.72 6.62 0.69
N ILE A 391 -6.36 5.34 0.74
CA ILE A 391 -6.67 4.40 -0.36
C ILE A 391 -8.18 4.27 -0.57
N VAL A 392 -8.98 4.15 0.50
CA VAL A 392 -10.44 4.08 0.36
C VAL A 392 -11.02 5.36 -0.22
N LEU A 393 -10.53 6.53 0.20
CA LEU A 393 -10.95 7.82 -0.36
C LEU A 393 -10.65 7.88 -1.88
N MET A 394 -9.44 7.50 -2.28
CA MET A 394 -9.04 7.45 -3.70
C MET A 394 -9.92 6.49 -4.49
N ALA A 395 -10.05 5.26 -4.01
CA ALA A 395 -10.85 4.24 -4.70
C ALA A 395 -12.32 4.64 -4.79
N SER A 396 -12.87 5.34 -3.79
CA SER A 396 -14.25 5.84 -3.82
C SER A 396 -14.47 6.89 -4.89
N ILE A 397 -13.51 7.81 -5.09
CA ILE A 397 -13.64 8.81 -6.14
C ILE A 397 -13.39 8.20 -7.52
N CYS A 398 -12.43 7.28 -7.64
CA CYS A 398 -12.26 6.47 -8.85
C CYS A 398 -13.54 5.71 -9.20
N LEU A 399 -14.22 5.12 -8.22
CA LEU A 399 -15.51 4.45 -8.40
C LEU A 399 -16.58 5.42 -8.91
N GLY A 400 -16.70 6.60 -8.30
CA GLY A 400 -17.67 7.62 -8.71
C GLY A 400 -17.44 8.08 -10.16
N ILE A 401 -16.19 8.35 -10.54
CA ILE A 401 -15.84 8.76 -11.91
C ILE A 401 -16.06 7.62 -12.91
N ALA A 402 -15.62 6.40 -12.59
CA ALA A 402 -15.80 5.24 -13.45
C ALA A 402 -17.29 4.92 -13.67
N LEU A 403 -18.12 4.96 -12.62
CA LEU A 403 -19.57 4.79 -12.75
C LEU A 403 -20.21 5.92 -13.56
N TRP A 404 -19.78 7.16 -13.37
CA TRP A 404 -20.31 8.28 -14.15
C TRP A 404 -20.03 8.10 -15.65
N ILE A 405 -18.81 7.74 -16.02
CA ILE A 405 -18.44 7.49 -17.42
C ILE A 405 -19.16 6.24 -17.97
N ALA A 406 -19.32 5.18 -17.17
CA ALA A 406 -20.00 3.96 -17.60
C ALA A 406 -21.50 4.18 -17.85
N VAL A 407 -22.18 4.90 -16.95
CA VAL A 407 -23.64 5.09 -17.01
C VAL A 407 -24.01 6.19 -18.02
N ALA A 408 -23.28 7.29 -18.04
CA ALA A 408 -23.64 8.49 -18.80
C ALA A 408 -22.46 9.04 -19.64
N PRO A 409 -21.90 8.26 -20.59
CA PRO A 409 -20.76 8.70 -21.39
C PRO A 409 -21.06 9.98 -22.18
N THR A 410 -22.29 10.15 -22.68
CA THR A 410 -22.72 11.38 -23.37
C THR A 410 -22.62 12.63 -22.51
N SER A 411 -22.88 12.51 -21.20
CA SER A 411 -22.83 13.65 -20.30
C SER A 411 -21.39 14.16 -20.09
N VAL A 412 -20.41 13.26 -20.16
CA VAL A 412 -18.98 13.59 -20.02
C VAL A 412 -18.52 14.40 -21.23
N TYR A 413 -18.90 13.98 -22.44
CA TYR A 413 -18.50 14.66 -23.69
C TYR A 413 -19.35 15.88 -24.04
N ARG A 414 -20.36 16.23 -23.24
CA ARG A 414 -21.25 17.36 -23.53
C ARG A 414 -20.52 18.70 -23.47
N ASN A 415 -19.66 18.89 -22.46
CA ASN A 415 -18.94 20.13 -22.22
C ASN A 415 -17.48 19.82 -21.91
N TRP A 416 -16.56 20.75 -22.24
CA TRP A 416 -15.16 20.54 -21.91
C TRP A 416 -14.89 20.42 -20.41
N THR A 417 -15.63 21.18 -19.59
CA THR A 417 -15.51 21.09 -18.12
C THR A 417 -15.78 19.68 -17.61
N THR A 418 -16.74 18.96 -18.19
CA THR A 418 -17.05 17.58 -17.77
C THR A 418 -16.01 16.59 -18.25
N ILE A 419 -15.46 16.76 -19.46
CA ILE A 419 -14.29 16.00 -19.95
C ILE A 419 -13.12 16.21 -18.99
N GLU A 420 -12.84 17.45 -18.63
CA GLU A 420 -11.73 17.80 -17.76
C GLU A 420 -11.89 17.18 -16.37
N VAL A 421 -13.08 17.26 -15.76
CA VAL A 421 -13.35 16.61 -14.48
C VAL A 421 -13.18 15.10 -14.57
N ALA A 422 -13.76 14.46 -15.59
CA ALA A 422 -13.73 13.01 -15.74
C ALA A 422 -12.30 12.45 -15.92
N TYR A 423 -11.44 13.15 -16.66
CA TYR A 423 -10.12 12.66 -17.01
C TYR A 423 -8.98 13.19 -16.12
N PHE A 424 -9.15 14.34 -15.47
CA PHE A 424 -8.06 14.97 -14.71
C PHE A 424 -8.22 14.93 -13.21
N VAL A 425 -9.44 14.79 -12.65
CA VAL A 425 -9.61 14.73 -11.17
C VAL A 425 -8.86 13.55 -10.56
N VAL A 426 -8.93 12.39 -11.19
CA VAL A 426 -8.22 11.18 -10.72
C VAL A 426 -6.70 11.37 -10.75
N PRO A 427 -6.06 11.81 -11.86
CA PRO A 427 -4.64 12.17 -11.88
C PRO A 427 -4.23 13.19 -10.82
N TRP A 428 -4.96 14.30 -10.69
CA TRP A 428 -4.66 15.36 -9.71
C TRP A 428 -4.51 14.80 -8.31
N MET A 429 -5.55 14.11 -7.90
CA MET A 429 -5.68 13.56 -6.57
C MET A 429 -4.69 12.43 -6.31
N TYR A 430 -4.44 11.57 -7.30
CA TYR A 430 -3.43 10.52 -7.22
C TYR A 430 -2.03 11.12 -7.06
N LEU A 431 -1.63 12.05 -7.93
CA LEU A 431 -0.30 12.67 -7.92
C LEU A 431 -0.07 13.42 -6.61
N CYS A 432 -1.01 14.27 -6.17
CA CYS A 432 -0.87 14.97 -4.89
C CYS A 432 -0.73 14.01 -3.69
N SER A 433 -1.48 12.91 -3.67
CA SER A 433 -1.42 11.93 -2.59
C SER A 433 -0.10 11.15 -2.59
N VAL A 434 0.34 10.70 -3.77
CA VAL A 434 1.59 9.95 -3.93
C VAL A 434 2.80 10.84 -3.65
N ASP A 435 2.83 12.07 -4.16
CA ASP A 435 3.92 13.01 -3.94
C ASP A 435 4.07 13.37 -2.46
N ALA A 436 2.95 13.61 -1.76
CA ALA A 436 2.96 13.84 -0.32
C ALA A 436 3.48 12.61 0.44
N ALA A 437 3.02 11.41 0.09
CA ALA A 437 3.45 10.16 0.71
C ALA A 437 4.94 9.88 0.48
N LEU A 438 5.43 10.02 -0.76
CA LEU A 438 6.84 9.85 -1.10
C LEU A 438 7.73 10.87 -0.40
N THR A 439 7.30 12.12 -0.32
CA THR A 439 8.02 13.17 0.40
C THR A 439 8.16 12.81 1.88
N PHE A 440 7.09 12.36 2.52
CA PHE A 440 7.12 11.94 3.92
C PHE A 440 7.99 10.70 4.14
N LEU A 441 7.88 9.70 3.26
CA LEU A 441 8.69 8.47 3.31
C LEU A 441 10.18 8.75 3.11
N LEU A 442 10.52 9.59 2.14
CA LEU A 442 11.88 10.03 1.85
C LEU A 442 12.45 10.85 3.02
N PHE A 443 11.68 11.79 3.57
CA PHE A 443 12.11 12.55 4.73
C PHE A 443 12.38 11.65 5.94
N ASN A 444 11.49 10.68 6.19
CA ASN A 444 11.65 9.74 7.29
C ASN A 444 12.86 8.82 7.09
N SER A 445 13.08 8.30 5.88
CA SER A 445 14.24 7.44 5.61
C SER A 445 15.54 8.23 5.82
N LEU A 446 15.67 9.43 5.24
CA LEU A 446 16.84 10.30 5.41
C LEU A 446 17.13 10.62 6.88
N ARG A 447 16.08 10.89 7.67
CA ARG A 447 16.23 11.11 9.11
C ARG A 447 16.77 9.88 9.86
N HIS A 448 16.39 8.67 9.45
CA HIS A 448 16.87 7.42 10.06
C HIS A 448 18.29 7.04 9.62
N PHE A 449 18.79 7.57 8.50
CA PHE A 449 20.18 7.34 8.08
C PHE A 449 21.21 8.12 8.91
N ALA A 450 20.88 9.32 9.36
CA ALA A 450 21.83 10.18 10.08
C ALA A 450 22.41 9.55 11.38
N PRO A 451 21.62 8.86 12.24
CA PRO A 451 22.14 8.24 13.47
C PRO A 451 23.03 7.02 13.20
N VAL A 452 22.70 6.19 12.20
CA VAL A 452 23.48 4.99 11.88
C VAL A 452 24.90 5.38 11.47
N ARG A 453 25.03 6.44 10.67
CA ARG A 453 26.34 6.98 10.29
C ARG A 453 27.15 7.48 11.48
N ARG A 454 26.51 8.16 12.45
CA ARG A 454 27.18 8.61 13.68
C ARG A 454 27.66 7.44 14.52
N ASN A 455 26.82 6.43 14.73
CA ASN A 455 27.21 5.26 15.53
C ASN A 455 28.33 4.46 14.84
N ALA A 456 28.28 4.30 13.52
CA ALA A 456 29.35 3.67 12.75
C ALA A 456 30.65 4.47 12.81
N GLN A 457 30.58 5.81 12.75
CA GLN A 457 31.74 6.69 12.93
C GLN A 457 32.30 6.59 14.34
N SER A 458 31.48 6.65 15.38
CA SER A 458 31.94 6.49 16.77
C SER A 458 32.55 5.11 17.04
N ALA A 459 32.02 4.05 16.42
CA ALA A 459 32.60 2.71 16.50
C ALA A 459 33.94 2.62 15.75
N ALA A 460 34.07 3.30 14.60
CA ALA A 460 35.33 3.37 13.86
C ALA A 460 36.39 4.18 14.64
N GLU A 461 36.01 5.31 15.25
CA GLU A 461 36.88 6.12 16.12
C GLU A 461 37.31 5.38 17.38
N ALA A 462 36.42 4.62 18.01
CA ALA A 462 36.74 3.80 19.17
C ALA A 462 37.71 2.64 18.85
N ASN A 463 37.74 2.19 17.58
CA ASN A 463 38.64 1.14 17.10
C ASN A 463 39.91 1.69 16.44
N VAL A 464 40.16 3.01 16.46
CA VAL A 464 41.47 3.55 16.07
C VAL A 464 42.48 3.01 17.07
N PRO A 465 43.43 2.14 16.66
CA PRO A 465 44.39 1.57 17.58
C PRO A 465 45.17 2.72 18.22
N LEU A 466 45.11 2.79 19.55
CA LEU A 466 45.88 3.76 20.33
C LEU A 466 47.33 3.76 19.80
N PRO A 467 47.92 4.94 19.55
CA PRO A 467 49.27 5.01 19.01
C PRO A 467 50.20 4.14 19.86
N ALA A 468 51.02 3.32 19.18
CA ALA A 468 51.88 2.30 19.79
C ALA A 468 52.80 2.81 20.92
N ALA A 469 52.94 4.13 21.06
CA ALA A 469 53.58 4.79 22.20
C ALA A 469 52.90 4.54 23.56
N GLN A 470 51.60 4.23 23.63
CA GLN A 470 50.92 3.85 24.88
C GLN A 470 50.86 2.33 25.13
N ALA A 471 51.14 1.50 24.12
CA ALA A 471 51.16 0.04 24.24
C ALA A 471 52.44 -0.49 24.93
N MET A 472 53.51 0.32 25.07
CA MET A 472 54.73 -0.10 25.78
C MET A 472 54.66 0.07 27.31
N ALA A 473 53.61 0.67 27.87
CA ALA A 473 53.50 0.90 29.32
C ALA A 473 52.62 -0.13 30.06
N GLN A 474 52.04 -1.10 29.36
CA GLN A 474 51.24 -2.16 29.99
C GLN A 474 51.94 -3.51 29.83
N VAL A 475 52.84 -3.77 30.79
CA VAL A 475 53.46 -5.09 31.02
C VAL A 475 52.38 -6.06 31.54
N PRO A 476 52.15 -7.21 30.90
CA PRO A 476 51.18 -8.19 31.38
C PRO A 476 51.79 -9.09 32.48
N ILE A 477 51.15 -9.13 33.64
CA ILE A 477 51.36 -10.18 34.65
C ILE A 477 50.72 -11.46 34.09
N LEU A 478 51.57 -12.33 33.56
CA LEU A 478 51.30 -13.72 33.23
C LEU A 478 50.80 -14.47 34.48
N TYR A 479 49.57 -15.00 34.44
CA TYR A 479 49.21 -16.17 35.24
C TYR A 479 48.98 -17.36 34.31
N ARG A 480 49.80 -18.37 34.59
CA ARG A 480 49.97 -19.67 33.94
C ARG A 480 48.90 -20.61 34.51
N SER A 481 48.08 -21.22 33.66
CA SER A 481 47.42 -22.48 34.01
C SER A 481 47.40 -23.39 32.78
N GLN A 482 48.12 -24.49 32.94
CA GLN A 482 48.39 -25.56 31.99
C GLN A 482 47.17 -26.48 31.79
N GLU A 483 47.10 -27.01 30.57
CA GLU A 483 46.79 -28.41 30.17
C GLU A 483 45.57 -29.15 30.72
N HIS A 484 44.67 -29.53 29.79
CA HIS A 484 44.53 -30.96 29.46
C HIS A 484 44.04 -31.17 28.02
N THR A 485 44.89 -31.83 27.24
CA THR A 485 44.64 -32.46 25.94
C THR A 485 43.97 -33.83 26.11
N ASN A 486 43.17 -34.20 25.09
CA ASN A 486 42.85 -35.55 24.56
C ASN A 486 41.46 -35.44 23.90
N GLY A 487 41.17 -35.90 22.68
CA GLY A 487 41.86 -36.73 21.71
C GLY A 487 40.78 -37.37 20.81
N ALA A 488 41.19 -37.79 19.60
CA ALA A 488 40.52 -38.75 18.70
C ALA A 488 39.31 -38.30 17.85
N SER A 489 39.63 -38.01 16.58
CA SER A 489 38.93 -38.55 15.40
C SER A 489 39.66 -39.87 15.03
N PRO A 490 39.03 -40.97 14.56
CA PRO A 490 38.54 -41.07 13.17
C PRO A 490 37.36 -42.05 12.94
N HIS A 491 36.68 -41.99 11.77
CA HIS A 491 36.52 -43.13 10.84
C HIS A 491 35.51 -42.84 9.72
N CYS A 492 35.96 -43.05 8.47
CA CYS A 492 35.13 -43.46 7.34
C CYS A 492 34.95 -44.99 7.39
N THR A 493 33.79 -45.49 6.96
CA THR A 493 33.63 -46.80 6.30
C THR A 493 32.36 -46.83 5.44
N GLU A 494 32.56 -47.31 4.21
CA GLU A 494 31.59 -47.87 3.26
C GLU A 494 30.91 -49.15 3.79
N GLU A 495 29.77 -49.48 3.16
CA GLU A 495 29.14 -50.79 2.86
C GLU A 495 27.61 -50.61 2.97
N ALA A 496 26.80 -50.68 1.90
CA ALA A 496 26.56 -51.75 0.92
C ALA A 496 25.84 -52.98 1.52
N ASP A 497 24.90 -53.51 0.73
CA ASP A 497 23.94 -54.61 0.98
C ASP A 497 22.72 -54.28 1.85
N GLY A 498 21.49 -54.60 1.48
CA GLY A 498 20.99 -55.36 0.34
C GLY A 498 19.56 -55.82 0.61
N ASP A 499 18.79 -55.88 -0.48
CA ASP A 499 17.67 -56.79 -0.73
C ASP A 499 16.26 -56.49 -0.15
N GLY A 500 15.26 -56.61 -1.03
CA GLY A 500 13.86 -56.39 -0.68
C GLY A 500 12.85 -56.11 -1.82
N GLY A 501 12.85 -56.90 -2.90
CA GLY A 501 11.59 -57.42 -3.48
C GLY A 501 10.71 -56.57 -4.44
N ARG A 502 10.85 -56.87 -5.74
CA ARG A 502 9.81 -57.32 -6.71
C ARG A 502 8.40 -56.67 -6.72
N SER A 503 8.06 -56.01 -7.84
CA SER A 503 7.10 -56.46 -8.89
C SER A 503 6.95 -55.33 -9.92
N SER A 504 7.47 -55.42 -11.14
CA SER A 504 6.90 -56.11 -12.32
C SER A 504 5.48 -55.67 -12.68
N SER A 505 5.39 -54.76 -13.66
CA SER A 505 4.40 -54.85 -14.74
C SER A 505 4.84 -53.95 -15.89
N ASP A 506 5.33 -54.62 -16.92
CA ASP A 506 5.61 -54.13 -18.26
C ASP A 506 4.35 -53.56 -18.94
N SER A 507 4.54 -52.62 -19.86
CA SER A 507 3.87 -52.58 -21.16
C SER A 507 4.62 -51.62 -22.08
N GLU A 508 5.41 -52.21 -22.96
CA GLU A 508 5.81 -51.67 -24.26
C GLU A 508 4.60 -51.16 -25.05
N SER A 509 4.77 -50.11 -25.86
CA SER A 509 4.95 -50.29 -27.32
C SER A 509 4.84 -48.97 -28.08
N SER A 510 5.87 -48.73 -28.90
CA SER A 510 5.79 -48.26 -30.30
C SER A 510 5.56 -46.77 -30.61
N GLU A 511 6.68 -46.15 -30.98
CA GLU A 511 6.96 -45.56 -32.31
C GLU A 511 5.75 -45.23 -33.21
N GLU A 512 5.62 -43.96 -33.59
CA GLU A 512 5.35 -43.62 -34.99
C GLU A 512 6.01 -42.27 -35.34
N GLU A 513 6.99 -42.36 -36.23
CA GLU A 513 7.72 -41.30 -36.90
C GLU A 513 6.89 -40.82 -38.10
N VAL A 514 6.51 -39.54 -38.14
CA VAL A 514 5.97 -38.90 -39.35
C VAL A 514 6.74 -37.61 -39.62
N GLN A 515 7.42 -37.65 -40.77
CA GLN A 515 8.24 -36.62 -41.36
C GLN A 515 7.41 -35.77 -42.35
N THR A 516 7.97 -34.60 -42.72
CA THR A 516 7.65 -33.65 -43.81
C THR A 516 6.92 -32.34 -43.42
N PRO A 517 7.07 -31.24 -44.18
CA PRO A 517 8.32 -30.65 -44.67
C PRO A 517 8.40 -29.11 -44.48
N THR A 518 9.60 -28.59 -44.73
CA THR A 518 10.03 -27.23 -45.08
C THR A 518 8.97 -26.20 -45.50
N SER A 519 9.06 -24.99 -44.93
CA SER A 519 8.66 -23.74 -45.60
C SER A 519 9.64 -22.63 -45.25
N ASP A 520 10.07 -21.95 -46.30
CA ASP A 520 11.15 -20.98 -46.38
C ASP A 520 10.98 -19.71 -45.55
N ASP A 521 12.12 -19.19 -45.11
CA ASP A 521 12.32 -17.85 -44.58
C ASP A 521 11.95 -16.79 -45.62
N VAL A 522 10.84 -16.09 -45.38
CA VAL A 522 10.48 -14.85 -46.08
C VAL A 522 11.26 -13.70 -45.46
N VAL A 523 12.37 -13.34 -46.11
CA VAL A 523 13.10 -12.09 -45.87
C VAL A 523 12.28 -10.93 -46.47
N ILE A 524 11.60 -10.16 -45.62
CA ILE A 524 10.96 -8.90 -46.03
C ILE A 524 12.02 -7.79 -45.97
N CYS A 525 12.55 -7.42 -47.13
CA CYS A 525 13.28 -6.18 -47.33
C CYS A 525 12.32 -4.99 -47.24
N LEU A 526 12.51 -4.12 -46.24
CA LEU A 526 11.86 -2.80 -46.18
C LEU A 526 12.70 -1.79 -46.97
N GLU A 527 12.19 -1.37 -48.12
CA GLU A 527 12.67 -0.19 -48.85
C GLU A 527 12.12 1.10 -48.20
N PRO A 528 12.92 2.19 -48.16
CA PRO A 528 12.50 3.47 -47.61
C PRO A 528 11.69 4.27 -48.62
N SER A 529 10.44 4.59 -48.29
CA SER A 529 9.61 5.48 -49.11
C SER A 529 10.07 6.94 -48.95
N ALA A 530 10.24 7.57 -50.11
CA ALA A 530 10.71 8.93 -50.31
C ALA A 530 9.68 9.98 -49.86
N LYS A 531 10.22 11.13 -49.45
CA LYS A 531 9.51 12.39 -49.25
C LYS A 531 8.88 12.87 -50.56
N VAL A 532 7.64 13.34 -50.46
CA VAL A 532 7.09 14.44 -51.28
C VAL A 532 6.44 15.43 -50.32
#